data_AF-A0A7J6U7U5-F1
#
_entry.id   AF-A0A7J6U7U5-F1
#
_cell.length_a   1.000
_cell.length_b   1.000
_cell.length_c   1.000
_cell.angle_alpha   90.00
_cell.angle_beta   90.00
_cell.angle_gamma   90.00
#
_symmetry.space_group_name_H-M   'P 1'
#
loop_
_entity.id
_entity.type
_entity.pdbx_description
1 polymer ?
#
loop_
_entity_poly.entity_id
_entity_poly.type
_entity_poly.pdbx_seq_one_letter_code
_entity_poly.pdbx_strand_id
1 'polypeptide(L)'
;TIIAANNTDDVEICRPLKFATSGSVKIACEPLNPSELPKMLEGLRKIDRSFPLVQCKVEESGEHVIIGTGELYLDVILHDLRKLYGDIEIKVSDPVVPFCETVIETSQFKCSAESTNKQAKLYMIAEPLEK
;
A
#
# COMPACT_ATOMS: atom_id res chain seq x y z
N THR A 1 13.35 -10.54 21.76
CA THR A 1 13.93 -11.37 22.84
C THR A 1 15.41 -11.08 22.91
N ILE A 2 15.93 -10.71 24.09
CA ILE A 2 17.38 -10.59 24.28
C ILE A 2 17.91 -12.01 24.41
N ILE A 3 18.74 -12.45 23.47
CA ILE A 3 19.37 -13.78 23.47
C ILE A 3 20.80 -13.63 23.99
N ALA A 4 21.28 -14.65 24.71
CA ALA A 4 22.66 -14.68 25.19
C ALA A 4 23.64 -14.65 24.00
N ALA A 5 24.76 -13.94 24.14
CA ALA A 5 25.78 -13.76 23.10
C ALA A 5 26.40 -15.08 22.58
N ASN A 6 26.14 -16.19 23.28
CA ASN A 6 26.68 -17.51 22.98
C ASN A 6 25.67 -18.43 22.27
N ASN A 7 24.53 -17.89 21.81
CA ASN A 7 23.54 -18.72 21.12
C ASN A 7 23.98 -19.00 19.68
N THR A 8 24.08 -20.29 19.31
CA THR A 8 24.50 -20.77 17.99
C THR A 8 23.33 -21.01 17.03
N ASP A 9 22.11 -20.66 17.44
CA ASP A 9 20.92 -20.79 16.60
C ASP A 9 20.94 -19.79 15.44
N ASP A 10 20.38 -20.20 14.30
CA ASP A 10 20.21 -19.34 13.13
C ASP A 10 19.36 -18.11 13.48
N VAL A 11 19.81 -16.93 13.02
CA VAL A 11 19.12 -15.67 13.30
C VAL A 11 17.87 -15.55 12.41
N GLU A 12 16.68 -15.66 13.01
CA GLU A 12 15.41 -15.50 12.31
C GLU A 12 14.77 -14.12 12.53
N ILE A 13 13.99 -13.66 11.54
CA ILE A 13 13.17 -12.45 11.68
C ILE A 13 11.89 -12.74 12.48
N CYS A 14 11.43 -11.74 13.23
CA CYS A 14 10.10 -11.82 13.83
C CYS A 14 9.03 -11.82 12.73
N ARG A 15 7.94 -12.56 12.97
CA ARG A 15 6.78 -12.55 12.07
C ARG A 15 6.25 -11.12 11.92
N PRO A 16 5.91 -10.66 10.71
CA PRO A 16 5.29 -9.35 10.50
C PRO A 16 4.00 -9.19 11.31
N LEU A 17 3.68 -7.95 11.67
CA LEU A 17 2.46 -7.62 12.39
C LEU A 17 1.24 -7.98 11.54
N LYS A 18 0.34 -8.79 12.12
CA LYS A 18 -0.97 -9.10 11.53
C LYS A 18 -2.01 -8.21 12.17
N PHE A 19 -2.57 -7.29 11.40
CA PHE A 19 -3.63 -6.41 11.87
C PHE A 19 -5.00 -7.01 11.61
N ALA A 20 -5.97 -6.70 12.48
CA ALA A 20 -7.36 -7.15 12.32
C ALA A 20 -8.11 -6.37 11.21
N THR A 21 -7.62 -5.19 10.85
CA THR A 21 -8.23 -4.27 9.88
C THR A 21 -7.23 -3.91 8.79
N SER A 22 -7.73 -3.69 7.58
CA SER A 22 -6.97 -3.12 6.47
C SER A 22 -7.42 -1.67 6.20
N GLY A 23 -6.57 -0.89 5.52
CA GLY A 23 -6.96 0.43 5.04
C GLY A 23 -8.11 0.33 4.03
N SER A 24 -9.16 1.09 4.25
CA SER A 24 -10.42 1.09 3.49
C SER A 24 -10.71 2.43 2.82
N VAL A 25 -10.02 3.50 3.23
CA VAL A 25 -10.19 4.85 2.69
C VAL A 25 -8.91 5.27 2.01
N LYS A 26 -9.05 5.76 0.78
CA LYS A 26 -7.98 6.15 -0.14
C LYS A 26 -8.11 7.64 -0.43
N ILE A 27 -7.02 8.38 -0.29
CA ILE A 27 -6.94 9.80 -0.66
C ILE A 27 -5.71 10.01 -1.55
N ALA A 28 -5.85 10.77 -2.62
CA ALA A 28 -4.71 11.30 -3.36
C ALA A 28 -4.25 12.63 -2.74
N CYS A 29 -2.93 12.80 -2.64
CA CYS A 29 -2.28 13.98 -2.11
C CYS A 29 -1.23 14.53 -3.08
N GLU A 30 -1.18 15.84 -3.22
CA GLU A 30 -0.16 16.54 -3.99
C GLU A 30 0.30 17.81 -3.25
N PRO A 31 1.57 18.21 -3.35
CA PRO A 31 2.00 19.46 -2.76
C PRO A 31 1.35 20.63 -3.52
N LEU A 32 0.97 21.69 -2.81
CA LEU A 32 0.45 22.90 -3.45
C LEU A 32 1.48 23.50 -4.42
N ASN A 33 2.76 23.49 -4.01
CA ASN A 33 3.89 23.88 -4.84
C ASN A 33 4.64 22.63 -5.35
N PRO A 34 4.67 22.37 -6.68
CA PRO A 34 5.34 21.20 -7.25
C PRO A 34 6.84 21.10 -6.92
N SER A 35 7.52 22.22 -6.66
CA SER A 35 8.94 22.21 -6.28
C SER A 35 9.20 21.55 -4.93
N GLU A 36 8.18 21.40 -4.08
CA GLU A 36 8.28 20.81 -2.75
C GLU A 36 7.96 19.31 -2.72
N LEU A 37 7.72 18.70 -3.89
CA LEU A 37 7.47 17.27 -4.03
C LEU A 37 8.51 16.38 -3.32
N PRO A 38 9.84 16.66 -3.40
CA PRO A 38 10.83 15.85 -2.69
C PRO A 38 10.64 15.88 -1.16
N LYS A 39 10.21 17.02 -0.59
CA LYS A 39 9.93 17.13 0.85
C LYS A 39 8.69 16.32 1.22
N MET A 40 7.63 16.39 0.40
CA MET A 40 6.42 15.58 0.61
C MET A 40 6.75 14.08 0.61
N LEU A 41 7.58 13.63 -0.34
CA LEU A 41 8.02 12.24 -0.42
C LEU A 41 8.81 11.79 0.82
N GLU A 42 9.66 12.66 1.37
CA GLU A 42 10.35 12.37 2.63
C GLU A 42 9.36 12.29 3.80
N GLY A 43 8.36 13.18 3.83
CA GLY A 43 7.28 13.16 4.82
C GLY A 43 6.44 11.89 4.76
N LEU A 44 6.06 11.43 3.56
CA LEU A 44 5.31 10.19 3.36
C LEU A 44 6.10 8.97 3.85
N ARG A 45 7.42 8.94 3.68
CA ARG A 45 8.28 7.88 4.24
C ARG A 45 8.35 7.90 5.76
N LYS A 46 8.25 9.07 6.40
CA LYS A 46 8.19 9.20 7.87
C LYS A 46 6.85 8.72 8.40
N ILE A 47 5.76 9.01 7.67
CA ILE A 47 4.41 8.53 7.99
C ILE A 47 4.33 7.01 7.90
N ASP A 48 4.88 6.40 6.84
CA ASP A 48 4.93 4.95 6.67
C ASP A 48 5.59 4.23 7.87
N ARG A 49 6.58 4.86 8.50
CA ARG A 49 7.23 4.34 9.71
C ARG A 49 6.46 4.60 10.99
N SER A 50 5.68 5.67 11.05
CA SER A 50 4.99 6.12 12.27
C SER A 50 3.61 5.47 12.40
N PHE A 51 2.98 5.14 11.28
CA PHE A 51 1.59 4.68 11.19
C PHE A 51 1.55 3.26 10.59
N PRO A 52 1.43 2.20 11.40
CA PRO A 52 1.64 0.83 10.92
C PRO A 52 0.58 0.31 9.94
N LEU A 53 -0.58 0.97 9.88
CA LEU A 53 -1.70 0.60 9.01
C LEU A 53 -1.81 1.49 7.76
N VAL A 54 -0.97 2.51 7.64
CA VAL A 54 -0.98 3.38 6.45
C VAL A 54 -0.37 2.62 5.27
N GLN A 55 -0.87 2.88 4.07
CA GLN A 55 -0.16 2.48 2.85
C GLN A 55 0.00 3.70 1.95
N CYS A 56 1.25 4.10 1.74
CA CYS A 56 1.61 5.13 0.78
C CYS A 56 2.02 4.47 -0.54
N LYS A 57 1.33 4.78 -1.63
CA LYS A 57 1.60 4.21 -2.97
C LYS A 57 1.64 5.31 -4.00
N VAL A 58 2.36 5.07 -5.09
CA VAL A 58 2.31 5.91 -6.29
C VAL A 58 1.53 5.12 -7.33
N GLU A 59 0.41 5.68 -7.78
CA GLU A 59 -0.40 5.08 -8.84
C GLU A 59 0.30 5.25 -10.20
N GLU A 60 -0.10 4.47 -11.21
CA GLU A 60 0.47 4.57 -12.56
C GLU A 60 0.25 5.95 -13.21
N SER A 61 -0.75 6.71 -12.74
CA SER A 61 -0.99 8.11 -13.11
C SER A 61 0.08 9.08 -12.59
N GLY A 62 0.92 8.65 -11.64
CA GLY A 62 1.87 9.50 -10.92
C GLY A 62 1.28 10.17 -9.67
N GLU A 63 0.03 9.90 -9.34
CA GLU A 63 -0.60 10.39 -8.12
C GLU A 63 -0.06 9.69 -6.88
N HIS A 64 0.18 10.46 -5.82
CA HIS A 64 0.60 9.92 -4.54
C HIS A 64 -0.64 9.67 -3.70
N VAL A 65 -0.82 8.43 -3.29
CA VAL A 65 -2.04 7.96 -2.62
C VAL A 65 -1.71 7.46 -1.23
N ILE A 66 -2.53 7.86 -0.26
CA ILE A 66 -2.49 7.40 1.12
C ILE A 66 -3.75 6.57 1.36
N ILE A 67 -3.57 5.34 1.82
CA ILE A 67 -4.66 4.46 2.23
C ILE A 67 -4.63 4.33 3.76
N GLY A 68 -5.76 4.61 4.39
CA GLY A 68 -5.94 4.57 5.84
C GLY A 68 -7.22 3.84 6.24
N THR A 69 -7.38 3.58 7.53
CA THR A 69 -8.52 2.80 8.07
C THR A 69 -9.82 3.58 8.20
N GLY A 70 -9.76 4.91 8.20
CA GLY A 70 -10.93 5.77 8.35
C GLY A 70 -10.58 7.25 8.33
N GLU A 71 -11.61 8.09 8.42
CA GLU A 71 -11.50 9.55 8.32
C GLU A 71 -10.56 10.14 9.38
N LEU A 72 -10.79 9.84 10.67
CA LEU A 72 -9.97 10.36 11.76
C LEU A 72 -8.50 9.93 11.63
N TYR A 73 -8.25 8.71 11.18
CA TYR A 73 -6.90 8.21 10.98
C TYR A 73 -6.18 9.00 9.88
N LEU A 74 -6.87 9.29 8.77
CA LEU A 74 -6.34 10.11 7.69
C LEU A 74 -6.18 11.58 8.09
N ASP A 75 -7.08 12.15 8.90
CA ASP A 75 -6.96 13.53 9.36
C ASP A 75 -5.69 13.74 10.20
N VAL A 76 -5.39 12.83 11.12
CA VAL A 76 -4.15 12.86 11.91
C VAL A 76 -2.92 12.70 11.01
N ILE A 77 -2.95 11.76 10.05
CA ILE A 77 -1.84 11.57 9.10
C ILE A 77 -1.59 12.83 8.28
N LEU A 78 -2.65 13.46 7.77
CA LEU A 78 -2.55 14.69 6.98
C LEU A 78 -2.09 15.87 7.82
N HIS A 79 -2.49 15.92 9.09
CA HIS A 79 -1.99 16.91 10.04
C HIS A 79 -0.48 16.77 10.23
N ASP A 80 0.00 15.56 10.50
CA ASP A 80 1.42 15.28 10.72
C ASP A 80 2.24 15.51 9.44
N LEU A 81 1.69 15.16 8.28
CA LEU A 81 2.36 15.41 6.99
C LEU A 81 2.55 16.92 6.76
N ARG A 82 1.52 17.73 7.04
CA ARG A 82 1.56 19.18 6.85
C ARG A 82 2.43 19.89 7.87
N LYS A 83 2.31 19.55 9.16
CA LYS A 83 2.93 20.33 10.25
C LYS A 83 4.23 19.73 10.79
N LEU A 84 4.33 18.41 10.88
CA LEU A 84 5.42 17.75 11.60
C LEU A 84 6.55 17.33 10.65
N TYR A 85 6.22 16.75 9.50
CA TYR A 85 7.21 16.10 8.64
C TYR A 85 7.57 16.86 7.38
N GLY A 86 6.63 17.62 6.83
CA GLY A 86 6.82 18.35 5.58
C GLY A 86 6.99 19.86 5.77
N ASP A 87 6.27 20.46 6.73
CA ASP A 87 6.07 21.92 6.80
C ASP A 87 5.71 22.49 5.42
N ILE A 88 4.73 21.83 4.77
CA ILE A 88 4.27 22.11 3.41
C ILE A 88 2.75 22.14 3.35
N GLU A 89 2.22 22.94 2.43
CA GLU A 89 0.81 22.91 2.08
C GLU A 89 0.51 21.80 1.08
N ILE A 90 -0.53 21.02 1.35
CA ILE A 90 -0.87 19.81 0.60
C ILE A 90 -2.33 19.88 0.19
N LYS A 91 -2.57 19.74 -1.11
CA LYS A 91 -3.90 19.53 -1.66
C LYS A 91 -4.27 18.06 -1.53
N VAL A 92 -5.50 17.84 -1.09
CA VAL A 92 -6.03 16.50 -0.84
C VAL A 92 -7.32 16.37 -1.64
N SER A 93 -7.47 15.23 -2.29
CA SER A 93 -8.68 14.87 -3.02
C SER A 93 -9.77 14.32 -2.08
N ASP A 94 -10.98 14.21 -2.61
CA ASP A 94 -12.09 13.59 -1.86
C ASP A 94 -11.78 12.12 -1.53
N PRO A 95 -12.11 11.66 -0.32
CA PRO A 95 -11.85 10.28 0.09
C PRO A 95 -12.67 9.30 -0.73
N VAL A 96 -12.00 8.31 -1.31
CA VAL A 96 -12.59 7.21 -2.08
C VAL A 96 -12.27 5.86 -1.43
N VAL A 97 -12.95 4.80 -1.82
CA VAL A 97 -12.66 3.43 -1.34
C VAL A 97 -11.90 2.64 -2.41
N PRO A 98 -10.91 1.81 -2.04
CA PRO A 98 -10.28 0.90 -2.98
C PRO A 98 -11.25 -0.24 -3.33
N PHE A 99 -11.42 -0.51 -4.62
CA PHE A 99 -12.23 -1.63 -5.10
C PHE A 99 -11.38 -2.88 -5.28
N CYS A 100 -11.99 -4.04 -5.07
CA CYS A 100 -11.41 -5.33 -5.41
C CYS A 100 -12.27 -6.01 -6.49
N GLU A 101 -11.62 -6.70 -7.41
CA GLU A 101 -12.29 -7.47 -8.46
C GLU A 101 -12.48 -8.92 -8.01
N THR A 102 -13.54 -9.56 -8.47
CA THR A 102 -13.85 -10.96 -8.16
C THR A 102 -14.48 -11.66 -9.36
N VAL A 103 -14.41 -12.98 -9.40
CA VAL A 103 -15.05 -13.82 -10.41
C VAL A 103 -16.29 -14.48 -9.82
N ILE A 104 -17.41 -14.41 -10.55
CA ILE A 104 -18.69 -14.97 -10.10
C ILE A 104 -18.88 -16.39 -10.65
N GLU A 105 -18.42 -16.64 -11.88
CA GLU A 105 -18.55 -17.91 -12.58
C GLU A 105 -17.19 -18.38 -13.11
N THR A 106 -17.08 -19.69 -13.36
CA THR A 106 -15.89 -20.27 -13.96
C THR A 106 -15.69 -19.75 -15.39
N SER A 107 -14.45 -19.39 -15.73
CA SER A 107 -14.10 -18.91 -17.07
C SER A 107 -14.50 -19.91 -18.16
N GLN A 108 -15.26 -19.46 -19.17
CA GLN A 108 -15.75 -20.31 -20.27
C GLN A 108 -14.64 -20.93 -21.12
N PHE A 109 -13.48 -20.26 -21.20
CA PHE A 109 -12.35 -20.71 -22.01
C PHE A 109 -11.10 -20.85 -21.15
N LYS A 110 -10.28 -21.84 -21.48
CA LYS A 110 -8.95 -22.00 -20.91
C LYS A 110 -8.00 -20.99 -21.58
N CYS A 111 -7.70 -19.90 -20.88
CA CYS A 111 -6.79 -18.87 -21.37
C CYS A 111 -5.35 -19.43 -21.45
N SER A 112 -4.62 -19.10 -22.52
CA SER A 112 -3.22 -19.50 -22.67
C SER A 112 -2.30 -18.30 -22.88
N ALA A 113 -1.16 -18.26 -22.19
CA ALA A 113 -0.12 -17.26 -22.37
C ALA A 113 1.22 -17.96 -22.68
N GLU A 114 1.95 -17.44 -23.67
CA GLU A 114 3.28 -17.93 -24.02
C GLU A 114 4.35 -16.95 -23.54
N SER A 115 5.43 -17.47 -22.99
CA SER A 115 6.62 -16.68 -22.65
C SER A 115 7.22 -16.07 -23.91
N THR A 116 7.80 -14.88 -23.80
CA THR A 116 8.45 -14.17 -24.92
C THR A 116 9.55 -15.01 -25.59
N ASN A 117 10.24 -15.87 -24.83
CA ASN A 117 11.24 -16.80 -25.37
C ASN A 117 10.65 -18.07 -26.00
N LYS A 118 9.32 -18.23 -25.99
CA LYS A 118 8.55 -19.37 -26.53
C LYS A 118 8.87 -20.73 -25.89
N GLN A 119 9.53 -20.76 -24.74
CA GLN A 119 9.88 -22.02 -24.07
C GLN A 119 8.79 -22.51 -23.11
N ALA A 120 7.88 -21.63 -22.69
CA ALA A 120 6.82 -21.95 -21.76
C ALA A 120 5.46 -21.46 -22.27
N LYS A 121 4.44 -22.31 -22.15
CA LYS A 121 3.04 -21.97 -22.39
C LYS A 121 2.24 -22.30 -21.14
N LEU A 122 1.67 -21.28 -20.52
CA LEU A 122 0.83 -21.39 -19.33
C LEU A 122 -0.63 -21.42 -19.75
N TYR A 123 -1.42 -22.23 -19.05
CA TYR A 123 -2.86 -22.27 -19.22
C TYR A 123 -3.55 -22.09 -17.88
N MET A 124 -4.54 -21.21 -17.79
CA MET A 124 -5.26 -20.91 -16.55
C MET A 124 -6.77 -20.84 -16.78
N ILE A 125 -7.51 -21.20 -15.73
CA ILE A 125 -8.94 -20.94 -15.57
C ILE A 125 -9.13 -20.21 -14.25
N ALA A 126 -10.15 -19.37 -14.16
CA ALA A 126 -10.53 -18.69 -12.93
C ALA A 126 -11.90 -19.21 -12.49
N GLU A 127 -12.03 -19.57 -11.22
CA GLU A 127 -13.27 -20.03 -10.59
C GLU A 127 -13.47 -19.31 -9.25
N PRO A 128 -14.71 -19.10 -8.81
CA PRO A 128 -15.00 -18.50 -7.51
C PRO A 128 -14.48 -19.40 -6.37
N LEU A 129 -13.89 -18.79 -5.34
CA LEU A 129 -13.49 -19.52 -4.14
C LEU A 129 -14.75 -19.97 -3.35
N GLU A 130 -14.68 -21.14 -2.71
CA GLU A 130 -15.72 -21.58 -1.78
C GLU A 130 -15.86 -20.58 -0.60
N LYS A 131 -17.09 -20.40 -0.12
CA LYS A 131 -17.42 -19.49 0.98
C LYS A 131 -17.07 -20.05 2.35
#